data_AF-A0A8C8U641-F1
#
_entry.id   AF-A0A8C8U641-F1
#
_cell.length_a   1.000
_cell.length_b   1.000
_cell.length_c   1.000
_cell.angle_alpha   90.00
_cell.angle_beta   90.00
_cell.angle_gamma   90.00
#
_symmetry.space_group_name_H-M   'P 1'
#
loop_
_entity.id
_entity.type
_entity.pdbx_description
1 polymer ?
#
loop_
_entity_poly.entity_id
_entity_poly.type
_entity_poly.pdbx_seq_one_letter_code
_entity_poly.pdbx_strand_id
1 'polypeptide(L)'
;MERQFQMTYQFAVDKPNTRLSELHAYHSSLTCFSEGTRVSEKMWGCCPSHWKSFGSSCYLISTNENIWSISEQKCIEMGAHLVVINTEAEQNFITQQLNRSLAYFLGLSDPQGNNKWQWIDNTPFSQNIRFWHPREPNLPEERCASIVFWHSLNWGWNDVFCDSKYNSICEMKKTYL
;
A
#
# COMPACT_ATOMS: atom_id res chain seq x y z
N MET A 1 -2.72 9.07 26.94
CA MET A 1 -1.94 8.16 26.07
C MET A 1 -2.37 6.74 26.37
N GLU A 2 -3.27 6.17 25.58
CA GLU A 2 -3.58 4.75 25.67
C GLU A 2 -2.38 3.95 25.16
N ARG A 3 -1.87 3.01 25.97
CA ARG A 3 -0.80 2.10 25.52
C ARG A 3 -1.42 1.15 24.49
N GLN A 4 -0.97 1.24 23.24
CA GLN A 4 -1.16 0.14 22.29
C GLN A 4 -0.37 -1.07 22.82
N PHE A 5 -1.05 -2.19 23.03
CA PHE A 5 -0.39 -3.45 23.29
C PHE A 5 -0.03 -4.06 21.94
N GLN A 6 1.25 -4.33 21.72
CA GLN A 6 1.74 -5.03 20.55
C GLN A 6 2.15 -6.44 20.95
N MET A 7 1.68 -7.44 20.22
CA MET A 7 2.06 -8.84 20.40
C MET A 7 2.51 -9.41 19.06
N THR A 8 3.63 -10.13 19.07
CA THR A 8 4.13 -10.84 17.89
C THR A 8 3.72 -12.30 17.98
N TYR A 9 3.02 -12.79 16.97
CA TYR A 9 2.67 -14.20 16.83
C TYR A 9 3.61 -14.86 15.84
N GLN A 10 4.30 -15.91 16.30
CA GLN A 10 4.98 -16.85 15.42
C GLN A 10 4.00 -17.97 15.11
N PHE A 11 3.84 -18.34 13.84
CA PHE A 11 2.97 -19.45 13.47
C PHE A 11 3.62 -20.76 13.94
N ALA A 12 3.18 -21.27 15.09
CA ALA A 12 3.38 -22.67 15.47
C ALA A 12 2.26 -23.52 14.84
N VAL A 13 2.49 -24.84 14.72
CA VAL A 13 1.59 -25.82 14.10
C VAL A 13 0.33 -26.05 14.95
N ASP A 14 -0.47 -25.01 15.16
CA ASP A 14 -1.84 -25.12 15.70
C ASP A 14 -2.81 -24.70 14.61
N LYS A 15 -3.96 -25.41 14.50
CA LYS A 15 -4.96 -25.22 13.43
C LYS A 15 -5.42 -23.76 13.39
N PRO A 16 -4.94 -22.96 12.41
CA PRO A 16 -5.38 -21.59 12.29
C PRO A 16 -6.81 -21.59 11.74
N ASN A 17 -7.62 -20.59 12.08
CA ASN A 17 -8.82 -20.30 11.28
C ASN A 17 -8.39 -20.02 9.81
N THR A 18 -9.28 -20.22 8.85
CA THR A 18 -8.98 -20.15 7.40
C THR A 18 -8.20 -18.90 6.98
N ARG A 19 -8.59 -17.72 7.52
CA ARG A 19 -7.93 -16.44 7.24
C ARG A 19 -6.48 -16.34 7.73
N LEU A 20 -6.16 -16.98 8.86
CA LEU A 20 -4.80 -17.07 9.38
C LEU A 20 -3.95 -18.07 8.58
N SER A 21 -4.55 -19.17 8.12
CA SER A 21 -3.84 -20.15 7.29
C SER A 21 -3.49 -19.60 5.91
N GLU A 22 -4.35 -18.77 5.32
CA GLU A 22 -4.07 -18.06 4.06
C GLU A 22 -2.89 -17.11 4.24
N LEU A 23 -2.85 -16.34 5.33
CA LEU A 23 -1.72 -15.44 5.58
C LEU A 23 -0.40 -16.19 5.82
N HIS A 24 -0.45 -17.35 6.48
CA HIS A 24 0.73 -18.21 6.69
C HIS A 24 1.28 -18.77 5.37
N ALA A 25 0.47 -18.90 4.32
CA ALA A 25 0.98 -19.29 3.00
C ALA A 25 1.99 -18.28 2.43
N TYR A 26 1.90 -17.01 2.83
CA TYR A 26 2.73 -15.92 2.32
C TYR A 26 3.74 -15.37 3.35
N HIS A 27 3.44 -15.43 4.65
CA HIS A 27 4.22 -14.76 5.70
C HIS A 27 4.52 -15.70 6.88
N SER A 28 5.76 -15.63 7.40
CA SER A 28 6.23 -16.49 8.50
C SER A 28 5.92 -15.97 9.92
N SER A 29 5.49 -14.71 10.06
CA SER A 29 5.11 -14.13 11.36
C SER A 29 4.20 -12.92 11.21
N LEU A 30 3.41 -12.66 12.25
CA LEU A 30 2.48 -11.52 12.32
C LEU A 30 2.73 -10.66 13.56
N THR A 31 2.49 -9.37 13.40
CA THR A 31 2.40 -8.41 14.48
C THR A 31 0.97 -7.91 14.59
N CYS A 32 0.38 -8.06 15.78
CA CYS A 32 -1.00 -7.67 16.06
C CYS A 32 -1.06 -6.47 17.02
N PHE A 33 -2.01 -5.60 16.77
CA PHE A 33 -2.25 -4.36 17.50
C PHE A 33 -3.67 -4.41 18.08
N SER A 34 -3.83 -4.10 19.36
CA SER A 34 -5.16 -4.03 19.97
C SER A 34 -5.92 -2.82 19.40
N GLU A 35 -7.02 -3.08 18.71
CA GLU A 35 -7.91 -2.06 18.14
C GLU A 35 -9.24 -2.07 18.90
N GLY A 36 -9.65 -0.92 19.44
CA GLY A 36 -10.92 -0.78 20.14
C GLY A 36 -10.99 0.45 21.02
N THR A 37 -12.07 1.23 20.87
CA THR A 37 -12.52 2.15 21.91
C THR A 37 -13.44 1.40 22.86
N ARG A 38 -13.39 1.76 24.15
CA ARG A 38 -14.03 1.03 25.25
C ARG A 38 -15.49 0.69 24.90
N VAL A 39 -15.86 -0.58 25.11
CA VAL A 39 -17.21 -1.18 25.02
C VAL A 39 -17.55 -1.86 23.66
N SER A 40 -16.79 -2.88 23.27
CA SER A 40 -17.27 -4.24 22.92
C SER A 40 -16.19 -4.99 22.13
N GLU A 41 -15.67 -6.07 22.71
CA GLU A 41 -14.65 -7.00 22.18
C GLU A 41 -13.28 -6.39 21.81
N LYS A 42 -12.19 -6.95 22.37
CA LYS A 42 -10.83 -6.60 21.96
C LYS A 42 -10.58 -7.24 20.59
N MET A 43 -10.69 -6.44 19.53
CA MET A 43 -10.34 -6.88 18.19
C MET A 43 -8.86 -6.60 17.93
N TRP A 44 -8.12 -7.56 17.40
CA TRP A 44 -6.70 -7.38 17.10
C TRP A 44 -6.47 -7.24 15.60
N GLY A 45 -6.04 -6.07 15.14
CA GLY A 45 -5.63 -5.86 13.77
C GLY A 45 -4.18 -6.34 13.57
N CYS A 46 -3.94 -7.26 12.65
CA CYS A 46 -2.65 -7.89 12.43
C CYS A 46 -2.10 -7.62 11.02
N CYS A 47 -0.80 -7.34 10.97
CA CYS A 47 0.00 -7.18 9.75
C CYS A 47 1.24 -8.07 9.80
N PRO A 48 1.78 -8.54 8.66
CA PRO A 48 3.04 -9.28 8.66
C PRO A 48 4.16 -8.45 9.31
N SER A 49 5.08 -9.09 10.02
CA SER A 49 5.99 -8.38 10.95
C SER A 49 6.85 -7.26 10.36
N HIS A 50 7.12 -7.28 9.06
CA HIS A 50 7.90 -6.24 8.37
C HIS A 50 7.04 -5.20 7.64
N TRP A 51 5.72 -5.30 7.76
CA TRP A 51 4.76 -4.39 7.14
C TRP A 51 4.36 -3.30 8.13
N LYS A 52 4.12 -2.11 7.61
CA LYS A 52 3.64 -0.96 8.39
C LYS A 52 2.12 -1.04 8.50
N SER A 53 1.58 -0.75 9.68
CA SER A 53 0.15 -0.84 9.98
C SER A 53 -0.46 0.56 10.02
N PHE A 54 -1.54 0.80 9.26
CA PHE A 54 -2.32 2.04 9.32
C PHE A 54 -3.77 1.82 8.89
N GLY A 55 -4.72 2.43 9.59
CA GLY A 55 -6.15 2.23 9.32
C GLY A 55 -6.52 0.75 9.34
N SER A 56 -7.15 0.27 8.27
CA SER A 56 -7.52 -1.14 8.09
C SER A 56 -6.54 -1.94 7.20
N SER A 57 -5.36 -1.39 6.91
CA SER A 57 -4.44 -1.94 5.91
C SER A 57 -3.00 -2.10 6.46
N CYS A 58 -2.22 -2.89 5.74
CA CYS A 58 -0.81 -3.16 5.95
C CYS A 58 -0.05 -2.75 4.70
N TYR A 59 1.12 -2.12 4.87
CA TYR A 59 1.90 -1.54 3.78
C TYR A 59 3.35 -2.05 3.77
N LEU A 60 3.87 -2.39 2.60
CA LEU A 60 5.28 -2.75 2.41
C LEU A 60 5.93 -1.80 1.41
N ILE A 61 7.07 -1.21 1.79
CA ILE A 61 7.88 -0.39 0.90
C ILE A 61 8.94 -1.28 0.27
N SER A 62 8.80 -1.57 -1.03
CA SER A 62 9.77 -2.34 -1.80
C SER A 62 10.93 -1.43 -2.21
N THR A 63 12.15 -1.80 -1.85
CA THR A 63 13.39 -1.10 -2.23
C THR A 63 14.02 -1.62 -3.52
N ASN A 64 13.36 -2.58 -4.19
CA ASN A 64 13.85 -3.17 -5.43
C ASN A 64 13.18 -2.47 -6.61
N GLU A 65 13.97 -1.79 -7.43
CA GLU A 65 13.48 -1.11 -8.61
C GLU A 65 13.05 -2.09 -9.70
N ASN A 66 11.81 -2.00 -10.15
CA ASN A 66 11.22 -2.84 -11.18
C ASN A 66 10.30 -2.00 -12.05
N ILE A 67 9.87 -2.55 -13.20
CA ILE A 67 8.77 -1.97 -13.99
C ILE A 67 7.44 -2.18 -13.27
N TRP A 68 6.39 -1.44 -13.67
CA TRP A 68 5.11 -1.42 -12.95
C TRP A 68 4.47 -2.81 -12.83
N SER A 69 4.42 -3.55 -13.94
CA SER A 69 3.81 -4.89 -13.98
C SER A 69 4.54 -5.91 -13.09
N ILE A 70 5.87 -5.84 -13.04
CA ILE A 70 6.69 -6.71 -12.17
C ILE A 70 6.54 -6.30 -10.71
N SER A 71 6.39 -5.01 -10.42
CA SER A 71 6.12 -4.52 -9.07
C SER A 71 4.77 -5.04 -8.55
N GLU A 72 3.74 -5.00 -9.39
CA GLU A 72 2.43 -5.57 -9.07
C GLU A 72 2.50 -7.08 -8.84
N GLN A 73 3.16 -7.81 -9.75
CA GLN A 73 3.34 -9.26 -9.60
C GLN A 73 4.00 -9.61 -8.25
N LYS A 74 5.02 -8.86 -7.84
CA LYS A 74 5.67 -9.07 -6.54
C LYS A 74 4.74 -8.80 -5.36
N CYS A 75 3.86 -7.79 -5.44
CA CYS A 75 2.85 -7.59 -4.42
C CYS A 75 1.87 -8.78 -4.35
N ILE A 76 1.42 -9.28 -5.51
CA ILE A 76 0.53 -10.45 -5.60
C ILE A 76 1.16 -11.70 -5.00
N GLU A 77 2.45 -11.93 -5.24
CA GLU A 77 3.22 -13.03 -4.65
C GLU A 77 3.26 -12.99 -3.10
N MET A 78 2.96 -11.84 -2.50
CA MET A 78 2.85 -11.65 -1.05
C MET A 78 1.40 -11.56 -0.55
N GLY A 79 0.40 -11.81 -1.42
CA GLY A 79 -1.03 -11.69 -1.11
C GLY A 79 -1.54 -10.24 -1.07
N ALA A 80 -0.85 -9.32 -1.72
CA ALA A 80 -1.13 -7.89 -1.74
C ALA A 80 -1.29 -7.35 -3.17
N HIS A 81 -1.55 -6.06 -3.29
CA HIS A 81 -1.52 -5.33 -4.56
C HIS A 81 -0.67 -4.06 -4.41
N LEU A 82 -0.30 -3.41 -5.50
CA LEU A 82 0.20 -2.04 -5.44
C LEU A 82 -0.82 -1.12 -4.74
N VAL A 83 -0.32 -0.18 -3.96
CA VAL A 83 -1.14 0.62 -3.04
C VAL A 83 -2.22 1.43 -3.73
N VAL A 84 -3.39 1.48 -3.10
CA VAL A 84 -4.53 2.31 -3.52
C VAL A 84 -4.73 3.40 -2.48
N ILE A 85 -4.46 4.65 -2.85
CA ILE A 85 -4.57 5.77 -1.91
C ILE A 85 -6.01 6.28 -1.90
N ASN A 86 -6.69 6.08 -0.78
CA ASN A 86 -8.10 6.42 -0.57
C ASN A 86 -8.30 7.73 0.19
N THR A 87 -7.34 8.09 1.05
CA THR A 87 -7.46 9.27 1.93
C THR A 87 -6.16 10.06 2.04
N GLU A 88 -6.28 11.34 2.42
CA GLU A 88 -5.12 12.18 2.73
C GLU A 88 -4.31 11.64 3.92
N ALA A 89 -5.01 11.12 4.95
CA ALA A 89 -4.37 10.55 6.12
C ALA A 89 -3.50 9.32 5.76
N GLU A 90 -3.96 8.49 4.82
CA GLU A 90 -3.20 7.37 4.27
C GLU A 90 -1.97 7.84 3.50
N GLN A 91 -2.10 8.81 2.58
CA GLN A 91 -0.94 9.36 1.88
C GLN A 91 0.09 9.96 2.86
N ASN A 92 -0.38 10.72 3.85
CA ASN A 92 0.49 11.32 4.86
C ASN A 92 1.22 10.25 5.69
N PHE A 93 0.56 9.14 6.01
CA PHE A 93 1.21 8.00 6.67
C PHE A 93 2.27 7.35 5.78
N ILE A 94 1.94 7.06 4.53
CA ILE A 94 2.83 6.40 3.56
C ILE A 94 4.09 7.24 3.36
N THR A 95 3.93 8.53 3.07
CA THR A 95 5.04 9.44 2.74
C THR A 95 6.05 9.66 3.87
N GLN A 96 5.67 9.42 5.13
CA GLN A 96 6.60 9.40 6.27
C GLN A 96 7.59 8.23 6.22
N GLN A 97 7.30 7.18 5.45
CA GLN A 97 8.13 5.97 5.34
C GLN A 97 9.03 6.00 4.09
N LEU A 98 8.84 6.97 3.19
CA LEU A 98 9.49 7.01 1.88
C LEU A 98 10.79 7.82 1.92
N ASN A 99 11.74 7.43 1.07
CA ASN A 99 12.94 8.21 0.82
C ASN A 99 12.66 9.30 -0.21
N ARG A 100 12.88 10.57 0.16
CA ARG A 100 12.62 11.74 -0.68
C ARG A 100 13.43 11.78 -1.99
N SER A 101 14.51 11.01 -2.10
CA SER A 101 15.31 10.93 -3.32
C SER A 101 14.81 9.87 -4.32
N LEU A 102 13.74 9.16 -4.00
CA LEU A 102 13.21 8.04 -4.79
C LEU A 102 11.76 8.30 -5.20
N ALA A 103 11.32 7.61 -6.26
CA ALA A 103 9.92 7.54 -6.67
C ALA A 103 9.39 6.10 -6.50
N TYR A 104 8.10 5.99 -6.23
CA TYR A 104 7.44 4.74 -5.88
C TYR A 104 6.16 4.55 -6.69
N PHE A 105 6.01 3.40 -7.34
CA PHE A 105 4.79 3.05 -8.06
C PHE A 105 3.58 2.93 -7.13
N LEU A 106 2.44 3.42 -7.64
CA LEU A 106 1.11 3.26 -7.07
C LEU A 106 0.32 2.24 -7.89
N GLY A 107 -0.76 1.71 -7.33
CA GLY A 107 -1.71 0.83 -8.02
C GLY A 107 -2.63 1.57 -8.99
N LEU A 108 -2.15 2.65 -9.62
CA LEU A 108 -2.91 3.55 -10.49
C LEU A 108 -2.29 3.57 -11.89
N SER A 109 -3.11 3.33 -12.91
CA SER A 109 -2.67 3.31 -14.31
C SER A 109 -3.75 3.82 -15.26
N ASP A 110 -3.35 4.25 -16.46
CA ASP A 110 -4.22 4.57 -17.60
C ASP A 110 -3.85 3.68 -18.80
N PRO A 111 -4.32 2.42 -18.85
CA PRO A 111 -3.86 1.44 -19.83
C PRO A 111 -4.04 1.88 -21.30
N GLN A 112 -5.03 2.73 -21.56
CA GLN A 112 -5.41 3.16 -22.92
C GLN A 112 -4.83 4.53 -23.30
N GLY A 113 -4.15 5.24 -22.38
CA GLY A 113 -3.61 6.58 -22.63
C GLY A 113 -4.69 7.60 -23.02
N ASN A 114 -5.91 7.46 -22.49
CA ASN A 114 -7.05 8.31 -22.79
C ASN A 114 -7.56 9.07 -21.56
N ASN A 115 -6.68 9.26 -20.58
CA ASN A 115 -6.90 9.91 -19.29
C ASN A 115 -7.98 9.21 -18.45
N LYS A 116 -8.16 7.89 -18.62
CA LYS A 116 -9.09 7.06 -17.83
C LYS A 116 -8.33 6.21 -16.83
N TRP A 117 -7.80 6.89 -15.82
CA TRP A 117 -7.08 6.29 -14.71
C TRP A 117 -7.93 5.30 -13.92
N GLN A 118 -7.33 4.17 -13.57
CA GLN A 118 -7.95 3.02 -12.91
C GLN A 118 -7.07 2.56 -11.75
N TRP A 119 -7.69 2.37 -10.59
CA TRP A 119 -7.06 1.70 -9.45
C TRP A 119 -7.09 0.19 -9.65
N ILE A 120 -6.03 -0.49 -9.22
CA ILE A 120 -5.85 -1.95 -9.36
C ILE A 120 -6.95 -2.75 -8.64
N ASP A 121 -7.54 -2.20 -7.57
CA ASP A 121 -8.61 -2.82 -6.79
C ASP A 121 -10.03 -2.52 -7.35
N ASN A 122 -10.12 -1.84 -8.49
CA ASN A 122 -11.36 -1.35 -9.11
C ASN A 122 -12.12 -0.28 -8.30
N THR A 123 -11.50 0.36 -7.31
CA THR A 123 -12.08 1.52 -6.64
C THR A 123 -12.31 2.64 -7.65
N PRO A 124 -13.51 3.27 -7.71
CA PRO A 124 -13.79 4.31 -8.70
C PRO A 124 -12.86 5.53 -8.56
N PHE A 125 -12.00 5.77 -9.56
CA PHE A 125 -11.10 6.93 -9.58
C PHE A 125 -11.82 8.29 -9.57
N SER A 126 -13.09 8.34 -10.01
CA SER A 126 -13.93 9.54 -9.94
C SER A 126 -14.37 9.91 -8.52
N GLN A 127 -14.32 8.97 -7.57
CA GLN A 127 -14.76 9.15 -6.19
C GLN A 127 -13.58 9.32 -5.21
N ASN A 128 -12.35 9.01 -5.64
CA ASN A 128 -11.15 9.14 -4.81
C ASN A 128 -10.53 10.54 -4.88
N ILE A 129 -9.86 10.93 -3.79
CA ILE A 129 -9.03 12.12 -3.70
C ILE A 129 -7.82 11.96 -4.65
N ARG A 130 -7.38 13.06 -5.25
CA ARG A 130 -6.26 13.08 -6.20
C ARG A 130 -5.15 13.96 -5.65
N PHE A 131 -3.93 13.43 -5.64
CA PHE A 131 -2.76 14.16 -5.16
C PHE A 131 -1.70 14.34 -6.25
N TRP A 132 -2.12 14.47 -7.51
CA TRP A 132 -1.24 14.85 -8.61
C TRP A 132 -0.47 16.12 -8.30
N HIS A 133 0.80 16.14 -8.70
CA HIS A 133 1.55 17.39 -8.74
C HIS A 133 0.90 18.38 -9.72
N PRO A 134 1.12 19.70 -9.55
CA PRO A 134 0.64 20.68 -10.52
C PRO A 134 1.14 20.34 -11.93
N ARG A 135 0.18 20.30 -12.88
CA ARG A 135 0.36 19.93 -14.30
C ARG A 135 0.45 18.43 -14.59
N GLU A 136 0.39 17.58 -13.56
CA GLU A 136 0.26 16.13 -13.74
C GLU A 136 -1.21 15.68 -13.70
N PRO A 137 -1.57 14.60 -14.41
CA PRO A 137 -0.76 13.89 -15.39
C PRO A 137 -0.56 14.70 -16.69
N ASN A 138 0.59 14.55 -17.36
CA ASN A 138 0.99 15.44 -18.46
C ASN A 138 1.20 14.75 -19.83
N LEU A 139 1.41 13.43 -19.89
CA LEU A 139 1.76 12.72 -21.13
C LEU A 139 0.93 11.44 -21.33
N PRO A 140 0.19 11.28 -22.45
CA PRO A 140 -0.61 10.06 -22.72
C PRO A 140 0.19 8.74 -22.80
N GLU A 141 1.49 8.83 -23.07
CA GLU A 141 2.42 7.70 -23.08
C GLU A 141 2.84 7.27 -21.67
N GLU A 142 2.74 8.17 -20.68
CA GLU A 142 3.04 7.93 -19.28
C GLU A 142 1.80 7.33 -18.57
N ARG A 143 1.68 6.01 -18.68
CA ARG A 143 0.44 5.29 -18.34
C ARG A 143 0.40 4.72 -16.93
N CYS A 144 1.40 4.96 -16.10
CA CYS A 144 1.47 4.47 -14.73
C CYS A 144 1.72 5.63 -13.77
N ALA A 145 1.18 5.57 -12.56
CA ALA A 145 1.41 6.63 -11.57
C ALA A 145 2.50 6.24 -10.58
N SER A 146 3.29 7.24 -10.21
CA SER A 146 4.24 7.18 -9.11
C SER A 146 3.98 8.28 -8.11
N ILE A 147 4.37 8.09 -6.85
CA ILE A 147 4.49 9.15 -5.85
C ILE A 147 5.96 9.58 -5.74
N VAL A 148 6.20 10.89 -5.80
CA VAL A 148 7.54 11.49 -5.86
C VAL A 148 7.60 12.78 -5.05
N PHE A 149 8.77 13.07 -4.47
CA PHE A 149 9.04 14.31 -3.73
C PHE A 149 9.75 15.33 -4.62
N TRP A 150 9.14 16.50 -4.79
CA TRP A 150 9.76 17.65 -5.46
C TRP A 150 10.00 18.76 -4.43
N HIS A 151 11.23 19.25 -4.31
CA HIS A 151 11.63 20.15 -3.21
C HIS A 151 10.73 21.38 -3.00
N SER A 152 10.18 21.95 -4.08
CA SER A 152 9.28 23.10 -4.02
C SER A 152 7.80 22.74 -3.77
N LEU A 153 7.41 21.48 -3.96
CA LEU A 153 6.02 21.03 -3.98
C LEU A 153 5.71 19.89 -2.99
N ASN A 154 6.73 19.37 -2.31
CA ASN A 154 6.67 18.19 -1.44
C ASN A 154 6.24 16.91 -2.19
N TRP A 155 5.53 16.00 -1.52
CA TRP A 155 5.06 14.75 -2.08
C TRP A 155 3.80 14.95 -2.92
N GLY A 156 3.76 14.32 -4.08
CA GLY A 156 2.63 14.31 -4.99
C GLY A 156 2.78 13.21 -6.04
N TRP A 157 1.75 13.02 -6.85
CA TRP A 157 1.74 11.99 -7.89
C TRP A 157 2.26 12.54 -9.21
N ASN A 158 2.93 11.69 -9.97
CA ASN A 158 3.47 11.95 -11.29
C ASN A 158 3.16 10.75 -12.18
N ASP A 159 2.66 10.98 -13.39
CA ASP A 159 2.58 9.93 -14.40
C ASP A 159 3.97 9.62 -14.92
N VAL A 160 4.23 8.35 -15.19
CA VAL A 160 5.52 7.85 -15.65
C VAL A 160 5.31 6.73 -16.67
N PHE A 161 6.33 6.50 -17.50
CA PHE A 161 6.37 5.32 -18.35
C PHE A 161 6.36 4.03 -17.50
N CYS A 162 5.44 3.12 -17.80
CA CYS A 162 5.26 1.88 -17.04
C CYS A 162 6.46 0.93 -17.08
N ASP A 163 7.31 1.04 -18.11
CA ASP A 163 8.53 0.25 -18.32
C ASP A 163 9.78 0.90 -17.70
N SER A 164 9.65 2.09 -17.12
CA SER A 164 10.69 2.68 -16.28
C SER A 164 10.76 1.98 -14.93
N LYS A 165 11.96 1.89 -14.38
CA LYS A 165 12.22 1.17 -13.13
C LYS A 165 12.08 2.12 -11.94
N TYR A 166 11.18 1.77 -11.03
CA TYR A 166 10.97 2.50 -9.77
C TYR A 166 10.79 1.54 -8.61
N ASN A 167 10.88 2.09 -7.40
CA ASN A 167 10.46 1.39 -6.19
C ASN A 167 8.94 1.22 -6.20
N SER A 168 8.37 0.49 -5.24
CA SER A 168 6.93 0.26 -5.19
C SER A 168 6.42 0.15 -3.76
N ILE A 169 5.11 0.36 -3.60
CA ILE A 169 4.43 0.24 -2.32
C ILE A 169 3.32 -0.80 -2.50
N CYS A 170 3.37 -1.88 -1.71
CA CYS A 170 2.31 -2.87 -1.67
C CYS A 170 1.35 -2.58 -0.51
N GLU A 171 0.08 -2.91 -0.68
CA GLU A 171 -0.99 -2.82 0.31
C GLU A 171 -1.80 -4.13 0.39
N MET A 172 -2.12 -4.56 1.59
CA MET A 172 -3.13 -5.59 1.86
C MET A 172 -4.01 -5.22 3.05
N LYS A 173 -5.20 -5.82 3.17
CA LYS A 173 -6.06 -5.60 4.34
C LYS A 173 -5.49 -6.29 5.59
N LYS A 174 -5.70 -5.66 6.74
CA LYS A 174 -5.42 -6.27 8.05
C LYS A 174 -6.21 -7.56 8.23
N THR A 175 -5.61 -8.50 8.94
CA THR A 175 -6.32 -9.64 9.49
C THR A 175 -6.81 -9.28 10.89
N TYR A 176 -8.08 -9.48 11.18
CA TYR A 176 -8.66 -9.22 12.50
C TYR A 176 -8.85 -10.54 13.25
N LEU A 177 -8.36 -10.60 14.50
CA LEU A 177 -8.50 -11.73 15.44
C LEU A 177 -9.35 -11.36 16.65
#